data_AF-A0A1C7MDE5-F1
#
_entry.id   AF-A0A1C7MDE5-F1
#
_cell.length_a   1.000
_cell.length_b   1.000
_cell.length_c   1.000
_cell.angle_alpha   90.00
_cell.angle_beta   90.00
_cell.angle_gamma   90.00
#
_symmetry.space_group_name_H-M   'P 1'
#
loop_
_entity.id
_entity.type
_entity.pdbx_description
1 polymer ?
#
loop_
_entity_poly.entity_id
_entity_poly.type
_entity_poly.pdbx_seq_one_letter_code
_entity_poly.pdbx_strand_id
1 'polypeptide(L)'
;MFSIPCTSSSTPSEISLVHVQLMADLARILSNMEKNQCALIEQQKAATEQQRALVEQQKFNARQQAEQQNLRLEQQKIIAGCALRNELRSINSCAKIWHRLPPLNGDPLPEDIRFPTDVWTLQRFTGKIGAASPRRGLWDRGGYLAGTSRDVKNIHSRLALETPITLCRPKSPTQLVFARAPTPMARLSFEDLSNDQAIAEAKEVIKRFMNKTPVDATPCSTQGAFSRSVAVTLEDQSKFIVQFKDEDIDLAIVSLARTLLGDIVPPVNLVWTSKAPRAYVTPCVPGPVWESCDCTVENETLIASTLGDIVGSLILPYESARVVDDVVIPYLQRVLERGPFYRFKKFKAKIEQLLSNAETLKILPLALCHIDINRSNVILTEEKAFAALIDWEQAAILPLGMGAWCVHRFSTRNRLRKDIITESTAPMGRAFRETFAARVPEHLRTPAGRGALITAMQIGFLYFSVYIDGVKGPLKRYWSSL
;
A
#
# COMPACT_ATOMS: atom_id res chain seq x y z
N MET A 1 -62.63 73.88 -25.15
CA MET A 1 -63.58 74.28 -26.21
C MET A 1 -63.29 73.48 -27.46
N PHE A 2 -64.14 72.52 -27.81
CA PHE A 2 -64.29 72.03 -29.18
C PHE A 2 -65.77 71.70 -29.36
N SER A 3 -66.46 72.52 -30.14
CA SER A 3 -67.89 72.36 -30.42
C SER A 3 -68.08 71.22 -31.41
N ILE A 4 -68.74 70.14 -30.99
CA ILE A 4 -69.13 69.05 -31.90
C ILE A 4 -70.41 69.50 -32.63
N PRO A 5 -70.44 69.57 -33.97
CA PRO A 5 -71.65 69.93 -34.69
C PRO A 5 -72.68 68.78 -34.65
N CYS A 6 -73.91 69.08 -34.25
CA CYS A 6 -75.04 68.17 -34.49
C CYS A 6 -75.46 68.27 -35.96
N THR A 7 -75.07 67.29 -36.78
CA THR A 7 -75.58 67.14 -38.14
C THR A 7 -75.95 65.70 -38.45
N SER A 8 -76.94 65.56 -39.32
CA SER A 8 -77.47 64.31 -39.90
C SER A 8 -77.97 63.26 -38.90
N SER A 9 -79.29 63.09 -38.90
CA SER A 9 -79.97 61.87 -38.50
C SER A 9 -79.44 60.69 -39.30
N SER A 10 -78.43 60.01 -38.76
CA SER A 10 -78.14 58.63 -39.15
C SER A 10 -79.41 57.83 -38.87
N THR A 11 -79.88 57.13 -39.90
CA THR A 11 -81.04 56.25 -39.76
C THR A 11 -80.72 55.18 -38.71
N PRO A 12 -81.68 54.70 -37.90
CA PRO A 12 -81.39 53.83 -36.75
C PRO A 12 -80.63 52.53 -37.08
N SER A 13 -80.57 52.14 -38.37
CA SER A 13 -79.69 51.08 -38.88
C SER A 13 -78.18 51.38 -38.79
N GLU A 14 -77.74 52.62 -39.02
CA GLU A 14 -76.31 52.97 -39.06
C GLU A 14 -75.69 53.03 -37.65
N ILE A 15 -76.40 53.63 -36.68
CA ILE A 15 -75.97 53.67 -35.27
C ILE A 15 -75.87 52.24 -34.69
N SER A 16 -76.79 51.36 -35.09
CA SER A 16 -76.77 49.94 -34.73
C SER A 16 -75.56 49.22 -35.31
N LEU A 17 -75.23 49.45 -36.59
CA LEU A 17 -74.08 48.82 -37.25
C LEU A 17 -72.75 49.22 -36.60
N VAL A 18 -72.57 50.51 -36.26
CA VAL A 18 -71.36 51.00 -35.56
C VAL A 18 -71.23 50.38 -34.16
N HIS A 19 -72.33 50.24 -33.41
CA HIS A 19 -72.31 49.55 -32.10
C HIS A 19 -71.97 48.06 -32.22
N VAL A 20 -72.54 47.36 -33.20
CA VAL A 20 -72.24 45.94 -33.43
C VAL A 20 -70.76 45.76 -33.81
N GLN A 21 -70.22 46.63 -34.66
CA GLN A 21 -68.79 46.62 -35.02
C GLN A 21 -67.90 46.87 -33.80
N LEU A 22 -68.20 47.89 -32.99
CA LEU A 22 -67.45 48.22 -31.77
C LEU A 22 -67.46 47.05 -30.77
N MET A 23 -68.61 46.41 -30.56
CA MET A 23 -68.73 45.25 -29.68
C MET A 23 -67.96 44.03 -30.22
N ALA A 24 -67.97 43.80 -31.54
CA ALA A 24 -67.18 42.76 -32.18
C ALA A 24 -65.66 43.02 -32.10
N ASP A 25 -65.23 44.29 -32.20
CA ASP A 25 -63.84 44.69 -32.02
C ASP A 25 -63.39 44.57 -30.55
N LEU A 26 -64.23 44.98 -29.58
CA LEU A 26 -63.98 44.77 -28.15
C LEU A 26 -63.87 43.28 -27.79
N ALA A 27 -64.78 42.44 -28.28
CA ALA A 27 -64.72 40.99 -28.08
C ALA A 27 -63.43 40.37 -28.66
N ARG A 28 -62.98 40.86 -29.83
CA ARG A 28 -61.71 40.45 -30.45
C ARG A 28 -60.50 40.89 -29.62
N ILE A 29 -60.51 42.11 -29.10
CA ILE A 29 -59.45 42.63 -28.22
C ILE A 29 -59.36 41.80 -26.93
N LEU A 30 -60.49 41.54 -26.26
CA LEU A 30 -60.52 40.73 -25.05
C LEU A 30 -60.02 39.30 -25.30
N SER A 31 -60.49 38.63 -26.37
CA SER A 31 -60.01 37.29 -26.74
C SER A 31 -58.50 37.26 -27.06
N ASN A 32 -57.96 38.33 -27.66
CA ASN A 32 -56.53 38.45 -27.89
C ASN A 32 -55.74 38.72 -26.59
N MET A 33 -56.30 39.51 -25.66
CA MET A 33 -55.69 39.73 -24.34
C MET A 33 -55.63 38.44 -23.52
N GLU A 34 -56.71 37.64 -23.50
CA GLU A 34 -56.74 36.33 -22.84
C GLU A 34 -55.69 35.38 -23.42
N LYS A 35 -55.59 35.28 -24.75
CA LYS A 35 -54.54 34.48 -25.43
C LYS A 35 -53.14 34.92 -25.05
N ASN A 36 -52.88 36.23 -25.05
CA ASN A 36 -51.58 36.79 -24.66
C ASN A 36 -51.25 36.52 -23.19
N GLN A 37 -52.24 36.61 -22.29
CA GLN A 37 -52.07 36.31 -20.87
C GLN A 37 -51.78 34.82 -20.64
N CYS A 38 -52.47 33.91 -21.33
CA CYS A 38 -52.18 32.48 -21.30
C CYS A 38 -50.75 32.18 -21.79
N ALA A 39 -50.36 32.73 -22.95
CA ALA A 39 -49.00 32.55 -23.49
C ALA A 39 -47.91 33.08 -22.55
N LEU A 40 -48.14 34.22 -21.88
CA LEU A 40 -47.20 34.75 -20.90
C LEU A 40 -47.07 33.85 -19.66
N ILE A 41 -48.17 33.27 -19.18
CA ILE A 41 -48.17 32.31 -18.06
C ILE A 41 -47.42 31.02 -18.44
N GLU A 42 -47.60 30.52 -19.66
CA GLU A 42 -46.86 29.36 -20.17
C GLU A 42 -45.36 29.65 -20.30
N GLN A 43 -44.98 30.82 -20.83
CA GLN A 43 -43.59 31.25 -20.90
C GLN A 43 -42.95 31.38 -19.52
N GLN A 44 -43.66 31.94 -18.53
CA GLN A 44 -43.20 32.03 -17.15
C GLN A 44 -43.03 30.66 -16.49
N LYS A 45 -43.95 29.71 -16.74
CA LYS A 45 -43.81 28.31 -16.28
C LYS A 45 -42.57 27.65 -16.87
N ALA A 46 -42.39 27.74 -18.20
CA ALA A 46 -41.23 27.17 -18.88
C ALA A 46 -39.90 27.77 -18.39
N ALA A 47 -39.83 29.09 -18.21
CA ALA A 47 -38.64 29.75 -17.67
C ALA A 47 -38.35 29.31 -16.22
N THR A 48 -39.40 29.16 -15.39
CA THR A 48 -39.27 28.66 -14.01
C THR A 48 -38.77 27.21 -13.98
N GLU A 49 -39.24 26.37 -14.89
CA GLU A 49 -38.82 24.97 -15.01
C GLU A 49 -37.36 24.86 -15.48
N GLN A 50 -36.95 25.64 -16.49
CA GLN A 50 -35.56 25.73 -16.93
C GLN A 50 -34.63 26.22 -15.80
N GLN A 51 -35.06 27.23 -15.03
CA GLN A 51 -34.28 27.73 -13.89
C GLN A 51 -34.14 26.67 -12.79
N ARG A 52 -35.20 25.89 -12.50
CA ARG A 52 -35.13 24.76 -11.56
C ARG A 52 -34.18 23.67 -12.04
N ALA A 53 -34.24 23.29 -13.31
CA ALA A 53 -33.34 22.29 -13.90
C ALA A 53 -31.87 22.72 -13.82
N LEU A 54 -31.57 24.00 -14.12
CA LEU A 54 -30.22 24.55 -13.99
C LEU A 54 -29.71 24.53 -12.54
N VAL A 55 -30.56 24.87 -11.57
CA VAL A 55 -30.21 24.84 -10.14
C VAL A 55 -29.94 23.41 -9.65
N GLU A 56 -30.73 22.41 -10.07
CA GLU A 56 -30.45 21.01 -9.71
C GLU A 56 -29.17 20.48 -10.38
N GLN A 57 -28.89 20.86 -11.63
CA GLN A 57 -27.61 20.53 -12.28
C GLN A 57 -26.41 21.15 -11.55
N GLN A 58 -26.51 22.40 -11.11
CA GLN A 58 -25.48 23.06 -10.30
C GLN A 58 -25.27 22.36 -8.95
N LYS A 59 -26.34 21.96 -8.26
CA LYS A 59 -26.25 21.18 -7.02
C LYS A 59 -25.59 19.82 -7.22
N PHE A 60 -25.91 19.12 -8.32
CA PHE A 60 -25.28 17.84 -8.66
C PHE A 60 -23.76 18.00 -8.89
N ASN A 61 -23.36 19.00 -9.68
CA ASN A 61 -21.95 19.31 -9.94
C ASN A 61 -21.20 19.70 -8.65
N ALA A 62 -21.83 20.48 -7.77
CA ALA A 62 -21.24 20.88 -6.48
C ALA A 62 -21.03 19.66 -5.54
N ARG A 63 -21.95 18.69 -5.53
CA ARG A 63 -21.78 17.43 -4.77
C ARG A 63 -20.62 16.60 -5.30
N GLN A 64 -20.54 16.40 -6.62
CA GLN A 64 -19.42 15.73 -7.29
C GLN A 64 -18.07 16.38 -6.96
N GLN A 65 -18.01 17.71 -6.99
CA GLN A 65 -16.79 18.45 -6.67
C GLN A 65 -16.38 18.31 -5.18
N ALA A 66 -17.34 18.36 -4.25
CA ALA A 66 -17.09 18.16 -2.82
C ALA A 66 -16.61 16.73 -2.51
N GLU A 67 -17.20 15.72 -3.16
CA GLU A 67 -16.79 14.32 -3.05
C GLU A 67 -15.35 14.11 -3.55
N GLN A 68 -14.99 14.69 -4.70
CA GLN A 68 -13.62 14.66 -5.21
C GLN A 68 -12.63 15.41 -4.30
N GLN A 69 -13.04 16.50 -3.65
CA GLN A 69 -12.19 17.20 -2.67
C GLN A 69 -11.96 16.37 -1.40
N ASN A 70 -13.00 15.72 -0.87
CA ASN A 70 -12.87 14.82 0.28
C ASN A 70 -11.93 13.65 -0.02
N LEU A 71 -12.07 13.01 -1.19
CA LEU A 71 -11.18 11.91 -1.61
C LEU A 71 -9.71 12.36 -1.69
N ARG A 72 -9.44 13.55 -2.23
CA ARG A 72 -8.08 14.13 -2.27
C ARG A 72 -7.54 14.41 -0.86
N LEU A 73 -8.37 14.89 0.05
CA LEU A 73 -7.98 15.15 1.45
C LEU A 73 -7.64 13.85 2.19
N GLU A 74 -8.42 12.78 1.99
CA GLU A 74 -8.12 11.45 2.55
C GLU A 74 -6.82 10.87 1.96
N GLN A 75 -6.60 11.00 0.65
CA GLN A 75 -5.33 10.60 0.02
C GLN A 75 -4.13 11.37 0.60
N GLN A 76 -4.25 12.69 0.79
CA GLN A 76 -3.21 13.50 1.44
C GLN A 76 -2.93 13.06 2.88
N LYS A 77 -3.99 12.80 3.67
CA LYS A 77 -3.87 12.26 5.04
C LYS A 77 -3.13 10.92 5.07
N ILE A 78 -3.51 9.98 4.21
CA ILE A 78 -2.87 8.67 4.09
C ILE A 78 -1.39 8.82 3.72
N ILE A 79 -1.06 9.65 2.73
CA ILE A 79 0.31 9.82 2.25
C ILE A 79 1.18 10.51 3.30
N ALA A 80 0.67 11.53 4.00
CA ALA A 80 1.36 12.14 5.14
C ALA A 80 1.58 11.12 6.27
N GLY A 81 0.57 10.31 6.60
CA GLY A 81 0.67 9.23 7.57
C GLY A 81 1.68 8.13 7.17
N CYS A 82 1.83 7.82 5.89
CA CYS A 82 2.86 6.92 5.36
C CYS A 82 4.26 7.55 5.45
N ALA A 83 4.42 8.81 5.04
CA ALA A 83 5.69 9.52 5.09
C ALA A 83 6.24 9.61 6.53
N LEU A 84 5.40 10.08 7.47
CA LEU A 84 5.75 10.15 8.89
C LEU A 84 6.13 8.78 9.47
N ARG A 85 5.40 7.70 9.11
CA ARG A 85 5.72 6.35 9.60
C ARG A 85 6.99 5.78 8.99
N ASN A 86 7.32 6.09 7.74
CA ASN A 86 8.59 5.69 7.15
C ASN A 86 9.78 6.44 7.77
N GLU A 87 9.64 7.75 8.01
CA GLU A 87 10.63 8.55 8.75
C GLU A 87 10.84 8.01 10.17
N LEU A 88 9.76 7.77 10.91
CA LEU A 88 9.81 7.25 12.27
C LEU A 88 10.28 5.78 12.35
N ARG A 89 10.02 4.94 11.35
CA ARG A 89 10.65 3.61 11.24
C ARG A 89 12.16 3.73 11.02
N SER A 90 12.60 4.63 10.14
CA SER A 90 14.03 4.90 9.91
C SER A 90 14.70 5.34 11.22
N ILE A 91 14.10 6.30 11.94
CA ILE A 91 14.56 6.74 13.26
C ILE A 91 14.58 5.57 14.26
N ASN A 92 13.47 4.85 14.43
CA ASN A 92 13.35 3.76 15.41
C ASN A 92 14.29 2.57 15.13
N SER A 93 14.66 2.32 13.87
CA SER A 93 15.64 1.28 13.50
C SER A 93 17.04 1.56 14.08
N CYS A 94 17.34 2.83 14.35
CA CYS A 94 18.65 3.31 14.79
C CYS A 94 18.62 3.96 16.20
N ALA A 95 17.45 4.30 16.73
CA ALA A 95 17.28 4.98 18.00
C ALA A 95 17.23 4.03 19.21
N LYS A 96 17.81 4.48 20.34
CA LYS A 96 17.72 3.79 21.64
C LYS A 96 16.34 3.94 22.32
N ILE A 97 15.58 4.95 21.90
CA ILE A 97 14.24 5.29 22.38
C ILE A 97 13.34 5.24 21.15
N TRP A 98 12.20 4.57 21.26
CA TRP A 98 11.27 4.44 20.13
C TRP A 98 10.23 5.56 20.16
N HIS A 99 10.11 6.26 19.05
CA HIS A 99 9.12 7.30 18.82
C HIS A 99 7.80 6.67 18.34
N ARG A 100 6.67 7.27 18.75
CA ARG A 100 5.33 6.77 18.43
C ARG A 100 5.03 6.95 16.94
N LEU A 101 4.62 5.88 16.26
CA LEU A 101 4.10 5.95 14.90
C LEU A 101 2.70 6.60 14.91
N PRO A 102 2.44 7.67 14.13
CA PRO A 102 1.12 8.28 14.08
C PRO A 102 0.11 7.36 13.36
N PRO A 103 -1.20 7.56 13.60
CA PRO A 103 -2.27 6.89 12.88
C PRO A 103 -2.25 7.20 11.39
N LEU A 104 -2.94 6.34 10.65
CA LEU A 104 -3.00 6.31 9.19
C LEU A 104 -3.55 7.61 8.56
N ASN A 105 -4.45 8.29 9.27
CA ASN A 105 -5.15 9.50 8.82
C ASN A 105 -4.46 10.81 9.27
N GLY A 106 -3.31 10.73 9.94
CA GLY A 106 -2.56 11.90 10.44
C GLY A 106 -3.11 12.53 11.72
N ASP A 107 -4.20 12.02 12.31
CA ASP A 107 -4.74 12.53 13.57
C ASP A 107 -3.77 12.19 14.74
N PRO A 108 -3.76 12.92 15.87
CA PRO A 108 -2.95 12.55 17.03
C PRO A 108 -3.44 11.22 17.65
N LEU A 109 -2.51 10.37 18.11
CA LEU A 109 -2.86 9.20 18.92
C LEU A 109 -3.50 9.65 20.26
N PRO A 110 -4.56 8.99 20.75
CA PRO A 110 -5.10 9.22 22.09
C PRO A 110 -4.03 9.14 23.19
N GLU A 111 -4.06 10.08 24.13
CA GLU A 111 -3.03 10.23 25.17
C GLU A 111 -2.97 9.06 26.16
N ASP A 112 -4.07 8.34 26.34
CA ASP A 112 -4.24 7.22 27.26
C ASP A 112 -3.54 5.93 26.79
N ILE A 113 -3.22 5.81 25.50
CA ILE A 113 -2.54 4.64 24.93
C ILE A 113 -1.05 4.66 25.26
N ARG A 114 -0.65 3.91 26.29
CA ARG A 114 0.75 3.76 26.72
C ARG A 114 1.53 2.83 25.79
N PHE A 115 2.44 3.41 25.00
CA PHE A 115 3.45 2.66 24.23
C PHE A 115 4.71 2.37 25.04
N PRO A 116 5.41 1.24 24.79
CA PRO A 116 6.74 0.99 25.33
C PRO A 116 7.75 2.00 24.79
N THR A 117 8.54 2.59 25.68
CA THR A 117 9.54 3.63 25.38
C THR A 117 10.79 3.10 24.67
N ASP A 118 11.03 1.79 24.76
CA ASP A 118 12.25 1.12 24.35
C ASP A 118 12.02 -0.40 24.25
N VAL A 119 12.99 -1.10 23.64
CA VAL A 119 12.93 -2.55 23.40
C VAL A 119 12.87 -3.39 24.69
N TRP A 120 13.43 -2.92 25.81
CA TRP A 120 13.40 -3.64 27.09
C TRP A 120 12.05 -3.51 27.78
N THR A 121 11.41 -2.35 27.64
CA THR A 121 10.02 -2.15 28.08
C THR A 121 9.07 -3.06 27.29
N LEU A 122 9.29 -3.26 25.97
CA LEU A 122 8.56 -4.27 25.18
C LEU A 122 8.82 -5.72 25.65
N GLN A 123 10.07 -6.05 26.03
CA GLN A 123 10.40 -7.36 26.61
C GLN A 123 9.73 -7.61 27.98
N ARG A 124 9.55 -6.55 28.80
CA ARG A 124 8.78 -6.62 30.04
C ARG A 124 7.29 -6.86 29.78
N PHE A 125 6.69 -6.16 28.81
CA PHE A 125 5.30 -6.39 28.39
C PHE A 125 5.03 -7.79 27.84
N THR A 126 6.04 -8.42 27.21
CA THR A 126 5.93 -9.79 26.67
C THR A 126 6.33 -10.88 27.67
N GLY A 127 6.61 -10.54 28.93
CA GLY A 127 6.88 -11.49 30.01
C GLY A 127 8.20 -12.26 29.89
N LYS A 128 9.08 -11.90 28.95
CA LYS A 128 10.36 -12.60 28.71
C LYS A 128 11.47 -12.09 29.65
N ILE A 129 11.39 -12.47 30.93
CA ILE A 129 12.53 -12.44 31.85
C ILE A 129 12.69 -13.84 32.47
N GLY A 130 13.86 -14.45 32.29
CA GLY A 130 14.26 -15.61 33.11
C GLY A 130 14.67 -16.89 32.37
N ALA A 131 15.68 -16.83 31.50
CA ALA A 131 16.68 -17.89 31.37
C ALA A 131 17.87 -17.41 30.52
N ALA A 132 19.09 -17.51 31.04
CA ALA A 132 20.28 -17.48 30.20
C ALA A 132 20.32 -18.79 29.38
N SER A 133 20.14 -18.70 28.06
CA SER A 133 20.19 -19.89 27.21
C SER A 133 21.64 -20.42 27.10
N PRO A 134 21.91 -21.66 27.53
CA PRO A 134 23.26 -22.23 27.46
C PRO A 134 23.59 -22.69 26.03
N ARG A 135 24.84 -22.46 25.63
CA ARG A 135 25.65 -23.19 24.63
C ARG A 135 24.89 -23.93 23.51
N ARG A 136 25.00 -23.38 22.29
CA ARG A 136 24.75 -24.11 21.03
C ARG A 136 25.55 -25.42 21.00
N GLY A 137 24.92 -26.51 20.57
CA GLY A 137 25.59 -27.79 20.36
C GLY A 137 24.83 -28.69 19.38
N LEU A 138 25.56 -29.19 18.38
CA LEU A 138 25.30 -30.36 17.53
C LEU A 138 23.89 -30.55 16.93
N TRP A 139 23.81 -30.32 15.61
CA TRP A 139 23.61 -31.45 14.69
C TRP A 139 24.65 -31.36 13.58
N ASP A 140 25.58 -32.31 13.56
CA ASP A 140 26.51 -32.51 12.45
C ASP A 140 26.77 -34.02 12.28
N ARG A 141 26.68 -34.53 11.05
CA ARG A 141 27.07 -35.89 10.65
C ARG A 141 27.90 -35.75 9.38
N GLY A 142 29.22 -35.65 9.52
CA GLY A 142 30.06 -35.25 8.38
C GLY A 142 31.56 -35.56 8.40
N GLY A 143 32.11 -36.22 9.42
CA GLY A 143 33.43 -36.90 9.35
C GLY A 143 34.72 -36.05 9.27
N TYR A 144 35.65 -36.36 10.19
CA TYR A 144 37.11 -36.15 10.11
C TYR A 144 37.68 -34.72 9.88
N LEU A 145 38.15 -34.10 10.97
CA LEU A 145 39.57 -34.16 11.35
C LEU A 145 39.77 -33.67 12.80
N ALA A 146 40.79 -34.19 13.48
CA ALA A 146 41.02 -33.93 14.91
C ALA A 146 41.95 -32.72 15.15
N GLY A 147 41.68 -31.98 16.23
CA GLY A 147 42.54 -30.89 16.72
C GLY A 147 42.22 -30.56 18.18
N THR A 148 43.22 -30.66 19.06
CA THR A 148 43.09 -30.51 20.52
C THR A 148 43.38 -29.08 20.98
N SER A 149 42.75 -28.63 22.08
CA SER A 149 43.43 -27.87 23.15
C SER A 149 42.54 -27.70 24.40
N ARG A 150 43.15 -27.25 25.51
CA ARG A 150 42.72 -27.37 26.90
C ARG A 150 42.10 -26.10 27.52
N ASP A 151 41.42 -26.34 28.64
CA ASP A 151 41.36 -25.56 29.91
C ASP A 151 41.61 -24.04 29.93
N VAL A 152 40.70 -23.30 30.59
CA VAL A 152 41.02 -22.47 31.78
C VAL A 152 39.83 -22.54 32.77
N LYS A 153 40.13 -22.59 34.08
CA LYS A 153 39.17 -22.61 35.21
C LYS A 153 39.01 -21.24 35.89
N ASN A 154 37.85 -21.08 36.55
CA ASN A 154 37.58 -20.30 37.77
C ASN A 154 37.83 -18.78 37.83
N ILE A 155 36.90 -18.08 38.50
CA ILE A 155 37.17 -17.12 39.60
C ILE A 155 35.85 -16.87 40.39
N HIS A 156 35.97 -16.49 41.66
CA HIS A 156 34.88 -16.17 42.60
C HIS A 156 34.92 -14.65 42.94
N SER A 157 34.01 -13.99 43.69
CA SER A 157 33.02 -14.46 44.66
C SER A 157 31.92 -13.40 44.92
N ARG A 158 30.89 -13.77 45.70
CA ARG A 158 30.19 -12.97 46.74
C ARG A 158 29.80 -11.50 46.48
N LEU A 159 28.53 -11.21 46.72
CA LEU A 159 28.11 -10.40 47.88
C LEU A 159 26.73 -10.89 48.37
N ALA A 160 26.36 -10.59 49.62
CA ALA A 160 25.30 -11.30 50.34
C ALA A 160 24.23 -10.36 50.93
N LEU A 161 23.06 -10.97 51.17
CA LEU A 161 22.11 -10.71 52.27
C LEU A 161 21.89 -9.28 52.78
N GLU A 162 20.62 -8.84 52.74
CA GLU A 162 19.95 -8.31 53.94
C GLU A 162 18.44 -8.64 53.91
N THR A 163 17.80 -8.67 55.08
CA THR A 163 16.55 -9.40 55.38
C THR A 163 15.39 -8.45 55.78
N PRO A 164 14.13 -8.94 56.03
CA PRO A 164 12.93 -8.18 55.67
C PRO A 164 12.32 -7.33 56.79
N ILE A 165 11.43 -6.42 56.39
CA ILE A 165 10.45 -5.78 57.29
C ILE A 165 9.09 -6.46 57.10
N THR A 166 8.54 -6.97 58.21
CA THR A 166 7.21 -7.56 58.29
C THR A 166 6.27 -6.54 58.94
N LEU A 167 5.11 -6.25 58.32
CA LEU A 167 4.04 -5.48 58.96
C LEU A 167 2.68 -6.17 58.78
N CYS A 168 1.89 -6.14 59.86
CA CYS A 168 0.72 -6.99 60.03
C CYS A 168 -0.51 -6.50 59.26
N ARG A 169 -1.35 -7.47 58.86
CA ARG A 169 -2.70 -7.26 58.32
C ARG A 169 -3.69 -6.71 59.36
N PRO A 170 -4.68 -5.93 58.92
CA PRO A 170 -6.07 -6.04 59.38
C PRO A 170 -6.91 -6.97 58.48
N LYS A 171 -8.11 -7.33 58.94
CA LYS A 171 -8.93 -8.42 58.40
C LYS A 171 -9.74 -8.02 57.15
N SER A 172 -10.19 -9.05 56.42
CA SER A 172 -11.00 -9.02 55.19
C SER A 172 -12.26 -8.14 55.24
N PRO A 173 -12.78 -7.73 54.07
CA PRO A 173 -13.95 -8.46 53.57
C PRO A 173 -13.86 -8.88 52.09
N THR A 174 -14.55 -9.98 51.78
CA THR A 174 -15.07 -10.40 50.45
C THR A 174 -14.09 -10.38 49.27
N GLN A 175 -13.29 -11.44 49.13
CA GLN A 175 -12.66 -11.76 47.83
C GLN A 175 -13.71 -12.23 46.84
N LEU A 176 -14.12 -11.35 45.92
CA LEU A 176 -14.56 -11.80 44.60
C LEU A 176 -13.41 -12.59 43.97
N VAL A 177 -13.65 -13.88 43.71
CA VAL A 177 -12.73 -14.69 42.91
C VAL A 177 -12.84 -14.23 41.46
N PHE A 178 -12.14 -13.16 41.13
CA PHE A 178 -11.79 -12.87 39.75
C PHE A 178 -10.99 -14.07 39.25
N ALA A 179 -11.59 -14.86 38.36
CA ALA A 179 -10.88 -15.88 37.62
C ALA A 179 -9.63 -15.22 37.02
N ARG A 180 -8.45 -15.76 37.32
CA ARG A 180 -7.20 -15.25 36.76
C ARG A 180 -7.37 -15.18 35.26
N ALA A 181 -7.20 -13.99 34.69
CA ALA A 181 -7.13 -13.83 33.25
C ALA A 181 -6.11 -14.86 32.73
N PRO A 182 -6.45 -15.66 31.70
CA PRO A 182 -5.60 -16.75 31.25
C PRO A 182 -4.21 -16.17 30.92
N THR A 183 -3.17 -16.78 31.50
CA THR A 183 -1.79 -16.36 31.28
C THR A 183 -1.56 -16.24 29.78
N PRO A 184 -1.07 -15.09 29.27
CA PRO A 184 -0.89 -14.92 27.83
C PRO A 184 -0.02 -16.06 27.29
N MET A 185 -0.60 -16.92 26.45
CA MET A 185 0.18 -17.98 25.81
C MET A 185 1.28 -17.31 25.00
N ALA A 186 2.51 -17.81 25.14
CA ALA A 186 3.63 -17.32 24.36
C ALA A 186 3.31 -17.52 22.87
N ARG A 187 3.22 -16.40 22.14
CA ARG A 187 3.09 -16.43 20.67
C ARG A 187 4.37 -17.05 20.10
N LEU A 188 4.20 -18.04 19.25
CA LEU A 188 5.25 -18.71 18.50
C LEU A 188 5.72 -17.80 17.36
N SER A 189 6.95 -17.95 16.87
CA SER A 189 7.31 -17.37 15.58
C SER A 189 6.53 -18.06 14.45
N PHE A 190 6.44 -17.44 13.27
CA PHE A 190 5.86 -18.12 12.11
C PHE A 190 6.69 -19.35 11.67
N GLU A 191 7.99 -19.41 12.03
CA GLU A 191 8.87 -20.56 11.82
C GLU A 191 8.56 -21.72 12.78
N ASP A 192 8.27 -21.42 14.06
CA ASP A 192 7.93 -22.40 15.11
C ASP A 192 6.49 -22.94 15.00
N LEU A 193 5.59 -22.22 14.34
CA LEU A 193 4.19 -22.61 14.17
C LEU A 193 4.07 -23.83 13.23
N SER A 194 3.69 -25.01 13.73
CA SER A 194 3.58 -26.20 12.86
C SER A 194 2.47 -26.03 11.81
N ASN A 195 2.52 -26.84 10.73
CA ASN A 195 1.48 -26.76 9.68
C ASN A 195 0.08 -27.04 10.25
N ASP A 196 -0.08 -28.04 11.11
CA ASP A 196 -1.37 -28.35 11.74
C ASP A 196 -1.86 -27.22 12.65
N GLN A 197 -0.94 -26.58 13.38
CA GLN A 197 -1.24 -25.39 14.21
C GLN A 197 -1.65 -24.20 13.35
N ALA A 198 -0.96 -23.96 12.23
CA ALA A 198 -1.27 -22.90 11.28
C ALA A 198 -2.63 -23.13 10.60
N ILE A 199 -2.93 -24.37 10.17
CA ILE A 199 -4.23 -24.76 9.59
C ILE A 199 -5.36 -24.53 10.60
N ALA A 200 -5.21 -25.02 11.83
CA ALA A 200 -6.23 -24.87 12.87
C ALA A 200 -6.45 -23.40 13.25
N GLU A 201 -5.37 -22.63 13.45
CA GLU A 201 -5.47 -21.20 13.75
C GLU A 201 -6.02 -20.40 12.56
N ALA A 202 -5.69 -20.76 11.31
CA ALA A 202 -6.22 -20.09 10.12
C ALA A 202 -7.74 -20.26 9.98
N LYS A 203 -8.26 -21.47 10.27
CA LYS A 203 -9.71 -21.71 10.35
C LYS A 203 -10.35 -20.82 11.43
N GLU A 204 -9.79 -20.77 12.64
CA GLU A 204 -10.33 -19.93 13.72
C GLU A 204 -10.20 -18.43 13.45
N VAL A 205 -9.12 -17.97 12.81
CA VAL A 205 -8.94 -16.59 12.35
C VAL A 205 -10.02 -16.20 11.35
N ILE A 206 -10.21 -17.00 10.30
CA ILE A 206 -11.21 -16.73 9.25
C ILE A 206 -12.63 -16.79 9.80
N LYS A 207 -12.94 -17.78 10.65
CA LYS A 207 -14.25 -17.90 11.30
C LYS A 207 -14.62 -16.65 12.09
N ARG A 208 -13.67 -16.09 12.85
CA ARG A 208 -13.86 -14.87 13.64
C ARG A 208 -13.90 -13.60 12.79
N PHE A 209 -13.13 -13.53 11.71
CA PHE A 209 -13.06 -12.35 10.84
C PHE A 209 -14.26 -12.25 9.88
N MET A 210 -14.65 -13.36 9.26
CA MET A 210 -15.72 -13.41 8.25
C MET A 210 -17.10 -13.74 8.81
N ASN A 211 -17.19 -14.19 10.06
CA ASN A 211 -18.40 -14.75 10.67
C ASN A 211 -19.05 -15.87 9.82
N LYS A 212 -18.21 -16.73 9.24
CA LYS A 212 -18.58 -17.84 8.34
C LYS A 212 -17.78 -19.11 8.70
N THR A 213 -18.34 -20.29 8.49
CA THR A 213 -17.63 -21.55 8.79
C THR A 213 -16.60 -21.86 7.69
N PRO A 214 -15.33 -22.15 8.05
CA PRO A 214 -14.36 -22.70 7.11
C PRO A 214 -14.59 -24.21 6.93
N VAL A 215 -14.84 -24.65 5.70
CA VAL A 215 -14.97 -26.09 5.36
C VAL A 215 -13.61 -26.75 5.23
N ASP A 216 -12.66 -26.08 4.58
CA ASP A 216 -11.32 -26.60 4.31
C ASP A 216 -10.25 -25.56 4.64
N ALA A 217 -9.05 -26.03 4.98
CA ALA A 217 -7.85 -25.20 5.01
C ALA A 217 -6.60 -26.04 4.75
N THR A 218 -5.76 -25.57 3.84
CA THR A 218 -4.54 -26.25 3.37
C THR A 218 -3.36 -25.26 3.33
N PRO A 219 -2.12 -25.69 3.65
CA PRO A 219 -0.96 -24.85 3.43
C PRO A 219 -0.84 -24.48 1.95
N CYS A 220 -0.52 -23.22 1.63
CA CYS A 220 -0.22 -22.83 0.27
C CYS A 220 0.94 -23.67 -0.30
N SER A 221 0.83 -24.09 -1.57
CA SER A 221 1.84 -24.92 -2.25
C SER A 221 3.21 -24.23 -2.29
N THR A 222 3.22 -22.91 -2.44
CA THR A 222 4.39 -22.04 -2.27
C THR A 222 4.27 -21.30 -0.93
N GLN A 223 5.34 -21.35 -0.12
CA GLN A 223 5.45 -20.60 1.14
C GLN A 223 6.42 -19.43 0.96
N GLY A 224 6.07 -18.27 1.49
CA GLY A 224 6.97 -17.10 1.48
C GLY A 224 8.11 -17.25 2.49
N ALA A 225 9.27 -16.65 2.22
CA ALA A 225 10.45 -16.75 3.10
C ALA A 225 10.24 -16.13 4.50
N PHE A 226 9.26 -15.23 4.64
CA PHE A 226 8.97 -14.47 5.87
C PHE A 226 7.51 -14.63 6.32
N SER A 227 6.84 -15.72 5.97
CA SER A 227 5.47 -16.00 6.39
C SER A 227 5.13 -17.49 6.36
N ARG A 228 4.11 -17.89 7.12
CA ARG A 228 3.40 -19.16 6.89
C ARG A 228 2.02 -18.87 6.33
N SER A 229 1.76 -19.33 5.11
CA SER A 229 0.55 -19.03 4.34
C SER A 229 -0.37 -20.25 4.26
N VAL A 230 -1.64 -20.08 4.63
CA VAL A 230 -2.68 -21.12 4.60
C VAL A 230 -3.85 -20.61 3.76
N ALA A 231 -4.24 -21.37 2.75
CA ALA A 231 -5.48 -21.15 2.01
C ALA A 231 -6.65 -21.74 2.81
N VAL A 232 -7.73 -20.99 2.98
CA VAL A 232 -8.95 -21.38 3.70
C VAL A 232 -10.14 -21.25 2.76
N THR A 233 -10.95 -22.29 2.65
CA THR A 233 -12.19 -22.31 1.86
C THR A 233 -13.40 -22.25 2.79
N LEU A 234 -14.36 -21.37 2.49
CA LEU A 234 -15.61 -21.21 3.22
C LEU A 234 -16.74 -22.07 2.63
N GLU A 235 -17.86 -22.21 3.36
CA GLU A 235 -19.06 -22.95 2.91
C GLU A 235 -19.57 -22.48 1.52
N ASP A 236 -19.49 -21.16 1.25
CA ASP A 236 -19.88 -20.54 -0.02
C ASP A 236 -18.82 -20.67 -1.14
N GLN A 237 -17.82 -21.54 -0.96
CA GLN A 237 -16.68 -21.77 -1.86
C GLN A 237 -15.73 -20.57 -2.04
N SER A 238 -15.97 -19.43 -1.37
CA SER A 238 -15.00 -18.34 -1.37
C SER A 238 -13.71 -18.75 -0.64
N LYS A 239 -12.58 -18.27 -1.15
CA LYS A 239 -11.24 -18.63 -0.67
C LYS A 239 -10.49 -17.41 -0.15
N PHE A 240 -9.78 -17.60 0.94
CA PHE A 240 -8.95 -16.59 1.60
C PHE A 240 -7.56 -17.15 1.88
N ILE A 241 -6.55 -16.29 1.85
CA ILE A 241 -5.21 -16.60 2.32
C ILE A 241 -5.03 -15.99 3.71
N VAL A 242 -4.62 -16.81 4.68
CA VAL A 242 -4.17 -16.38 6.00
C VAL A 242 -2.66 -16.45 6.05
N GLN A 243 -1.99 -15.33 6.26
CA GLN A 243 -0.53 -15.25 6.38
C GLN A 243 -0.13 -14.94 7.82
N PHE A 244 0.57 -15.88 8.47
CA PHE A 244 1.18 -15.68 9.78
C PHE A 244 2.58 -15.09 9.61
N LYS A 245 2.89 -14.01 10.34
CA LYS A 245 4.16 -13.29 10.26
C LYS A 245 4.61 -12.81 11.63
N ASP A 246 5.92 -12.63 11.76
CA ASP A 246 6.52 -12.00 12.94
C ASP A 246 6.60 -10.47 12.80
N GLU A 247 6.79 -9.98 11.58
CA GLU A 247 6.92 -8.56 11.25
C GLU A 247 5.60 -7.92 10.79
N ASP A 248 5.52 -6.60 10.93
CA ASP A 248 4.33 -5.80 10.60
C ASP A 248 4.31 -5.37 9.13
N ILE A 249 3.32 -5.84 8.36
CA ILE A 249 3.00 -5.30 7.02
C ILE A 249 2.48 -3.87 7.17
N ASP A 250 2.99 -2.92 6.37
CA ASP A 250 2.38 -1.59 6.31
C ASP A 250 1.10 -1.59 5.46
N LEU A 251 -0.02 -1.86 6.10
CA LEU A 251 -1.33 -1.83 5.46
C LEU A 251 -1.67 -0.49 4.79
N ALA A 252 -1.02 0.62 5.18
CA ALA A 252 -1.22 1.90 4.53
C ALA A 252 -0.56 1.97 3.15
N ILE A 253 0.63 1.37 3.02
CA ILE A 253 1.32 1.23 1.74
C ILE A 253 0.51 0.31 0.82
N VAL A 254 -0.02 -0.80 1.33
CA VAL A 254 -0.93 -1.69 0.58
C VAL A 254 -2.22 -0.96 0.17
N SER A 255 -2.82 -0.18 1.07
CA SER A 255 -4.03 0.61 0.78
C SER A 255 -3.76 1.70 -0.27
N LEU A 256 -2.60 2.34 -0.23
CA LEU A 256 -2.15 3.31 -1.23
C LEU A 256 -1.94 2.63 -2.60
N ALA A 257 -1.30 1.45 -2.63
CA ALA A 257 -1.15 0.67 -3.85
C ALA A 257 -2.51 0.31 -4.48
N ARG A 258 -3.46 -0.16 -3.66
CA ARG A 258 -4.84 -0.44 -4.09
C ARG A 258 -5.62 0.81 -4.52
N THR A 259 -5.35 1.97 -3.92
CA THR A 259 -5.92 3.25 -4.36
C THR A 259 -5.41 3.67 -5.75
N LEU A 260 -4.16 3.34 -6.08
CA LEU A 260 -3.52 3.71 -7.36
C LEU A 260 -3.81 2.70 -8.49
N LEU A 261 -3.94 1.41 -8.15
CA LEU A 261 -4.02 0.30 -9.12
C LEU A 261 -5.37 -0.44 -9.13
N GLY A 262 -6.31 -0.08 -8.23
CA GLY A 262 -7.59 -0.77 -8.10
C GLY A 262 -7.44 -2.23 -7.67
N ASP A 263 -8.27 -3.10 -8.23
CA ASP A 263 -8.39 -4.50 -7.81
C ASP A 263 -7.18 -5.41 -8.12
N ILE A 264 -6.21 -4.91 -8.89
CA ILE A 264 -4.91 -5.57 -9.13
C ILE A 264 -4.15 -5.79 -7.81
N VAL A 265 -4.43 -4.98 -6.78
CA VAL A 265 -3.86 -5.13 -5.42
C VAL A 265 -4.93 -5.68 -4.49
N PRO A 266 -4.80 -6.93 -4.01
CA PRO A 266 -5.75 -7.51 -3.07
C PRO A 266 -5.78 -6.76 -1.73
N PRO A 267 -6.95 -6.59 -1.09
CA PRO A 267 -7.03 -5.96 0.22
C PRO A 267 -6.47 -6.87 1.31
N VAL A 268 -5.53 -6.36 2.10
CA VAL A 268 -4.86 -7.10 3.20
C VAL A 268 -5.34 -6.56 4.55
N ASN A 269 -5.82 -7.45 5.42
CA ASN A 269 -6.41 -7.08 6.71
C ASN A 269 -5.62 -7.69 7.87
N LEU A 270 -5.11 -6.87 8.80
CA LEU A 270 -4.54 -7.37 10.05
C LEU A 270 -5.67 -7.90 10.95
N VAL A 271 -5.54 -9.14 11.41
CA VAL A 271 -6.53 -9.81 12.24
C VAL A 271 -5.90 -10.43 13.49
N TRP A 272 -6.69 -10.57 14.56
CA TRP A 272 -6.20 -11.15 15.80
C TRP A 272 -5.99 -12.66 15.67
N THR A 273 -4.83 -13.12 16.17
CA THR A 273 -4.45 -14.53 16.28
C THR A 273 -3.99 -14.86 17.70
N SER A 274 -4.24 -16.11 18.11
CA SER A 274 -3.82 -16.67 19.39
C SER A 274 -2.42 -17.29 19.37
N LYS A 275 -1.88 -17.62 18.17
CA LYS A 275 -0.64 -18.42 18.02
C LYS A 275 0.56 -17.65 17.50
N ALA A 276 0.38 -16.76 16.52
CA ALA A 276 1.48 -16.01 15.90
C ALA A 276 1.53 -14.54 16.38
N PRO A 277 2.60 -13.77 16.11
CA PRO A 277 2.68 -12.36 16.48
C PRO A 277 1.66 -11.52 15.70
N ARG A 278 1.47 -11.84 14.42
CA ARG A 278 0.50 -11.25 13.48
C ARG A 278 -0.14 -12.33 12.61
N ALA A 279 -1.36 -12.06 12.16
CA ALA A 279 -2.03 -12.79 11.09
C ALA A 279 -2.68 -11.78 10.15
N TYR A 280 -2.55 -12.01 8.84
CA TYR A 280 -3.13 -11.17 7.79
C TYR A 280 -4.10 -11.99 6.96
N VAL A 281 -5.26 -11.42 6.63
CA VAL A 281 -6.28 -12.05 5.78
C VAL A 281 -6.47 -11.26 4.50
N THR A 282 -6.36 -11.99 3.40
CA THR A 282 -6.44 -11.47 2.03
C THR A 282 -7.38 -12.39 1.22
N PRO A 283 -8.32 -11.88 0.41
CA PRO A 283 -9.06 -12.71 -0.54
C PRO A 283 -8.09 -13.45 -1.46
N CYS A 284 -8.34 -14.74 -1.71
CA CYS A 284 -7.53 -15.51 -2.64
C CYS A 284 -7.90 -15.11 -4.07
N VAL A 285 -6.95 -14.51 -4.79
CA VAL A 285 -7.10 -14.19 -6.21
C VAL A 285 -7.10 -15.51 -7.00
N PRO A 286 -8.12 -15.79 -7.83
CA PRO A 286 -8.13 -17.00 -8.66
C PRO A 286 -6.98 -17.00 -9.67
N GLY A 287 -6.39 -18.17 -9.87
CA GLY A 287 -5.41 -18.44 -10.91
C GLY A 287 -3.99 -18.76 -10.39
N PRO A 288 -3.12 -19.27 -11.28
CA PRO A 288 -1.74 -19.63 -10.95
C PRO A 288 -0.81 -18.42 -10.80
N VAL A 289 0.28 -18.59 -10.03
CA VAL A 289 1.41 -17.64 -10.08
C VAL A 289 2.16 -17.78 -11.42
N TRP A 290 2.68 -16.67 -11.96
CA TRP A 290 3.35 -16.64 -13.26
C TRP A 290 4.52 -17.64 -13.34
N GLU A 291 5.28 -17.81 -12.26
CA GLU A 291 6.38 -18.80 -12.19
C GLU A 291 5.93 -20.25 -12.44
N SER A 292 4.67 -20.58 -12.11
CA SER A 292 4.09 -21.92 -12.32
C SER A 292 3.40 -22.08 -13.69
N CYS A 293 3.39 -21.04 -14.52
CA CYS A 293 2.73 -21.06 -15.82
C CYS A 293 3.71 -21.34 -16.96
N ASP A 294 3.38 -22.32 -17.79
CA ASP A 294 3.88 -22.35 -19.16
C ASP A 294 3.25 -21.17 -19.93
N CYS A 295 4.09 -20.27 -20.43
CA CYS A 295 3.70 -19.02 -21.11
C CYS A 295 4.50 -18.89 -22.39
N THR A 296 3.86 -18.49 -23.50
CA THR A 296 4.59 -18.16 -24.71
C THR A 296 5.35 -16.84 -24.56
N VAL A 297 6.32 -16.57 -25.43
CA VAL A 297 7.07 -15.29 -25.42
C VAL A 297 6.13 -14.10 -25.59
N GLU A 298 5.04 -14.25 -26.33
CA GLU A 298 3.99 -13.26 -26.53
C GLU A 298 3.22 -12.98 -25.23
N ASN A 299 2.81 -14.03 -24.49
CA ASN A 299 2.18 -13.87 -23.17
C ASN A 299 3.14 -13.19 -22.18
N GLU A 300 4.39 -13.65 -22.11
CA GLU A 300 5.40 -13.04 -21.24
C GLU A 300 5.67 -11.58 -21.60
N THR A 301 5.64 -11.24 -22.89
CA THR A 301 5.80 -9.85 -23.38
C THR A 301 4.59 -8.98 -23.01
N LEU A 302 3.38 -9.52 -23.04
CA LEU A 302 2.17 -8.80 -22.61
C LEU A 302 2.19 -8.55 -21.09
N ILE A 303 2.54 -9.55 -20.28
CA ILE A 303 2.78 -9.39 -18.83
C ILE A 303 3.88 -8.35 -18.59
N ALA A 304 4.96 -8.44 -19.37
CA ALA A 304 6.02 -7.46 -19.55
C ALA A 304 5.51 -6.00 -19.65
N SER A 305 4.65 -5.79 -20.64
CA SER A 305 3.98 -4.53 -20.97
C SER A 305 3.12 -4.02 -19.82
N THR A 306 2.27 -4.88 -19.26
CA THR A 306 1.37 -4.56 -18.14
C THR A 306 2.13 -4.16 -16.88
N LEU A 307 3.24 -4.83 -16.55
CA LEU A 307 4.09 -4.45 -15.43
C LEU A 307 4.74 -3.07 -15.62
N GLY A 308 5.12 -2.71 -16.85
CA GLY A 308 5.66 -1.37 -17.14
C GLY A 308 4.61 -0.28 -16.95
N ASP A 309 3.37 -0.56 -17.35
CA ASP A 309 2.22 0.34 -17.16
C ASP A 309 1.85 0.50 -15.68
N ILE A 310 1.81 -0.60 -14.92
CA ILE A 310 1.59 -0.62 -13.46
C ILE A 310 2.66 0.21 -12.74
N VAL A 311 3.94 -0.07 -12.98
CA VAL A 311 5.06 0.64 -12.31
C VAL A 311 5.07 2.12 -12.69
N GLY A 312 4.67 2.46 -13.91
CA GLY A 312 4.50 3.85 -14.35
C GLY A 312 3.28 4.56 -13.74
N SER A 313 2.25 3.82 -13.34
CA SER A 313 1.03 4.36 -12.73
C SER A 313 1.15 4.62 -11.22
N LEU A 314 2.21 4.12 -10.58
CA LEU A 314 2.49 4.30 -9.15
C LEU A 314 3.15 5.66 -8.81
N ILE A 315 3.17 6.62 -9.74
CA ILE A 315 3.68 7.97 -9.52
C ILE A 315 2.80 8.74 -8.53
N LEU A 316 3.43 9.40 -7.56
CA LEU A 316 2.77 10.26 -6.59
C LEU A 316 3.05 11.73 -6.94
N PRO A 317 2.11 12.67 -6.67
CA PRO A 317 2.24 14.09 -7.01
C PRO A 317 3.12 14.86 -6.00
N TYR A 318 4.30 14.33 -5.66
CA TYR A 318 5.21 14.89 -4.66
C TYR A 318 6.65 14.83 -5.16
N GLU A 319 7.45 15.84 -4.80
CA GLU A 319 8.88 15.91 -5.12
C GLU A 319 9.70 14.92 -4.29
N SER A 320 10.75 14.33 -4.89
CA SER A 320 11.59 13.38 -4.18
C SER A 320 12.78 14.00 -3.44
N ALA A 321 12.98 15.32 -3.52
CA ALA A 321 14.18 16.02 -3.05
C ALA A 321 14.61 15.61 -1.63
N ARG A 322 13.69 15.69 -0.65
CA ARG A 322 13.96 15.28 0.73
C ARG A 322 14.27 13.79 0.88
N VAL A 323 13.64 12.90 0.11
CA VAL A 323 13.94 11.46 0.18
C VAL A 323 15.33 11.16 -0.40
N VAL A 324 15.78 11.93 -1.39
CA VAL A 324 17.15 11.84 -1.90
C VAL A 324 18.16 12.23 -0.81
N ASP A 325 17.93 13.36 -0.13
CA ASP A 325 18.80 13.88 0.94
C ASP A 325 18.79 13.04 2.22
N ASP A 326 17.60 12.68 2.72
CA ASP A 326 17.42 12.06 4.03
C ASP A 326 17.59 10.53 3.98
N VAL A 327 17.41 9.89 2.80
CA VAL A 327 17.42 8.42 2.66
C VAL A 327 18.44 7.92 1.64
N VAL A 328 18.38 8.38 0.38
CA VAL A 328 19.15 7.77 -0.72
C VAL A 328 20.65 8.05 -0.61
N ILE A 329 21.05 9.31 -0.42
CA ILE A 329 22.46 9.70 -0.27
C ILE A 329 23.09 9.06 0.97
N PRO A 330 22.48 9.13 2.18
CA PRO A 330 22.98 8.46 3.38
C PRO A 330 23.07 6.94 3.24
N TYR A 331 22.14 6.31 2.51
CA TYR A 331 22.22 4.88 2.21
C TYR A 331 23.47 4.55 1.37
N LEU A 332 23.69 5.26 0.27
CA LEU A 332 24.86 5.05 -0.59
C LEU A 332 26.19 5.28 0.14
N GLN A 333 26.24 6.27 1.04
CA GLN A 333 27.38 6.49 1.93
C GLN A 333 27.63 5.29 2.85
N ARG A 334 26.59 4.78 3.54
CA ARG A 334 26.71 3.56 4.39
C ARG A 334 27.16 2.33 3.61
N VAL A 335 26.68 2.15 2.37
CA VAL A 335 27.12 1.07 1.46
C VAL A 335 28.62 1.18 1.16
N LEU A 336 29.16 2.39 0.95
CA LEU A 336 30.59 2.62 0.71
C LEU A 336 31.45 2.41 1.97
N GLU A 337 30.97 2.84 3.13
CA GLU A 337 31.67 2.74 4.42
C GLU A 337 31.70 1.31 4.97
N ARG A 338 30.56 0.62 4.93
CA ARG A 338 30.31 -0.63 5.68
C ARG A 338 30.17 -1.86 4.79
N GLY A 339 29.95 -1.67 3.49
CA GLY A 339 29.78 -2.77 2.56
C GLY A 339 31.04 -3.60 2.37
N PRO A 340 30.94 -4.92 2.07
CA PRO A 340 32.09 -5.79 1.81
C PRO A 340 32.83 -5.48 0.48
N PHE A 341 32.52 -4.34 -0.14
CA PHE A 341 32.91 -3.95 -1.50
C PHE A 341 34.34 -3.41 -1.60
N TYR A 342 35.04 -3.23 -0.48
CA TYR A 342 36.45 -2.83 -0.44
C TYR A 342 37.39 -3.76 -1.24
N ARG A 343 36.99 -5.02 -1.48
CA ARG A 343 37.72 -5.97 -2.33
C ARG A 343 37.44 -5.83 -3.83
N PHE A 344 36.36 -5.16 -4.21
CA PHE A 344 35.87 -5.08 -5.59
C PHE A 344 35.97 -3.64 -6.13
N LYS A 345 37.18 -3.19 -6.47
CA LYS A 345 37.47 -1.81 -6.90
C LYS A 345 36.48 -1.27 -7.95
N LYS A 346 36.13 -2.06 -8.98
CA LYS A 346 35.17 -1.67 -10.02
C LYS A 346 33.75 -1.44 -9.47
N PHE A 347 33.33 -2.24 -8.48
CA PHE A 347 32.01 -2.10 -7.87
C PHE A 347 31.96 -0.91 -6.90
N LYS A 348 33.01 -0.69 -6.10
CA LYS A 348 33.15 0.53 -5.29
C LYS A 348 33.09 1.79 -6.15
N ALA A 349 33.87 1.85 -7.24
CA ALA A 349 33.85 2.95 -8.19
C ALA A 349 32.46 3.18 -8.83
N LYS A 350 31.69 2.10 -9.05
CA LYS A 350 30.31 2.23 -9.54
C LYS A 350 29.37 2.81 -8.47
N ILE A 351 29.50 2.43 -7.20
CA ILE A 351 28.71 3.04 -6.12
C ILE A 351 29.11 4.51 -5.91
N GLU A 352 30.41 4.84 -5.98
CA GLU A 352 30.91 6.23 -5.93
C GLU A 352 30.29 7.08 -7.06
N GLN A 353 30.20 6.54 -8.28
CA GLN A 353 29.50 7.19 -9.40
C GLN A 353 27.98 7.33 -9.16
N LEU A 354 27.34 6.33 -8.54
CA LEU A 354 25.91 6.44 -8.21
C LEU A 354 25.68 7.52 -7.14
N LEU A 355 26.56 7.62 -6.16
CA LEU A 355 26.53 8.66 -5.13
C LEU A 355 26.75 10.05 -5.73
N SER A 356 27.75 10.24 -6.61
CA SER A 356 27.97 11.54 -7.28
C SER A 356 26.79 11.98 -8.15
N ASN A 357 25.99 11.03 -8.63
CA ASN A 357 24.83 11.30 -9.48
C ASN A 357 23.51 11.33 -8.69
N ALA A 358 23.50 11.00 -7.38
CA ALA A 358 22.28 10.83 -6.60
C ALA A 358 21.44 12.12 -6.52
N GLU A 359 22.10 13.29 -6.46
CA GLU A 359 21.48 14.62 -6.56
C GLU A 359 20.56 14.78 -7.79
N THR A 360 20.87 14.12 -8.91
CA THR A 360 20.03 14.21 -10.13
C THR A 360 18.65 13.58 -9.96
N LEU A 361 18.45 12.72 -8.95
CA LEU A 361 17.14 12.11 -8.67
C LEU A 361 16.14 13.14 -8.14
N LYS A 362 16.57 14.28 -7.60
CA LYS A 362 15.68 15.29 -6.99
C LYS A 362 14.64 15.86 -7.98
N ILE A 363 14.92 15.81 -9.29
CA ILE A 363 13.98 16.21 -10.35
C ILE A 363 12.84 15.20 -10.58
N LEU A 364 12.96 13.99 -10.03
CA LEU A 364 11.98 12.93 -10.19
C LEU A 364 10.89 13.06 -9.11
N PRO A 365 9.62 12.77 -9.44
CA PRO A 365 8.58 12.65 -8.43
C PRO A 365 8.85 11.41 -7.57
N LEU A 366 8.22 11.37 -6.40
CA LEU A 366 8.07 10.13 -5.64
C LEU A 366 7.15 9.17 -6.38
N ALA A 367 7.41 7.89 -6.21
CA ALA A 367 6.57 6.79 -6.65
C ALA A 367 6.47 5.76 -5.53
N LEU A 368 5.34 5.04 -5.49
CA LEU A 368 5.22 3.86 -4.66
C LEU A 368 5.93 2.68 -5.36
N CYS A 369 7.08 2.29 -4.84
CA CYS A 369 7.88 1.20 -5.37
C CYS A 369 7.51 -0.11 -4.66
N HIS A 370 7.06 -1.13 -5.40
CA HIS A 370 6.79 -2.48 -4.85
C HIS A 370 8.06 -3.22 -4.40
N ILE A 371 9.21 -2.85 -4.97
CA ILE A 371 10.56 -3.35 -4.70
C ILE A 371 10.87 -4.80 -5.09
N ASP A 372 9.94 -5.76 -4.95
CA ASP A 372 10.15 -7.18 -5.30
C ASP A 372 9.11 -7.73 -6.30
N ILE A 373 9.01 -7.07 -7.46
CA ILE A 373 8.23 -7.60 -8.59
C ILE A 373 9.05 -8.72 -9.25
N ASN A 374 8.55 -9.94 -9.15
CA ASN A 374 9.13 -11.16 -9.70
C ASN A 374 8.01 -12.11 -10.17
N ARG A 375 8.36 -13.28 -10.75
CA ARG A 375 7.38 -14.24 -11.31
C ARG A 375 6.52 -14.94 -10.25
N SER A 376 6.99 -15.03 -9.01
CA SER A 376 6.28 -15.65 -7.90
C SER A 376 5.21 -14.71 -7.30
N ASN A 377 5.42 -13.40 -7.44
CA ASN A 377 4.56 -12.33 -6.90
C ASN A 377 3.52 -11.79 -7.91
N VAL A 378 3.43 -12.37 -9.11
CA VAL A 378 2.40 -12.06 -10.13
C VAL A 378 1.45 -13.24 -10.26
N ILE A 379 0.14 -12.98 -10.12
CA ILE A 379 -0.93 -13.96 -10.36
C ILE A 379 -1.52 -13.70 -11.74
N LEU A 380 -1.76 -14.78 -12.49
CA LEU A 380 -2.34 -14.75 -13.83
C LEU A 380 -3.73 -15.40 -13.84
N THR A 381 -4.59 -15.00 -14.78
CA THR A 381 -5.83 -15.73 -15.09
C THR A 381 -5.53 -17.05 -15.82
N GLU A 382 -6.56 -17.86 -16.06
CA GLU A 382 -6.41 -19.10 -16.84
C GLU A 382 -5.92 -18.82 -18.28
N GLU A 383 -6.38 -17.70 -18.86
CA GLU A 383 -6.00 -17.16 -20.18
C GLU A 383 -4.62 -16.48 -20.19
N LYS A 384 -3.84 -16.58 -19.10
CA LYS A 384 -2.53 -15.93 -18.91
C LYS A 384 -2.56 -14.40 -18.93
N ALA A 385 -3.72 -13.78 -18.70
CA ALA A 385 -3.82 -12.34 -18.47
C ALA A 385 -3.34 -11.98 -17.05
N PHE A 386 -2.95 -10.72 -16.84
CA PHE A 386 -2.53 -10.23 -15.53
C PHE A 386 -3.73 -10.15 -14.58
N ALA A 387 -3.72 -10.88 -13.46
CA ALA A 387 -4.82 -10.87 -12.49
C ALA A 387 -4.51 -10.00 -11.26
N ALA A 388 -3.34 -10.22 -10.63
CA ALA A 388 -2.95 -9.45 -9.45
C ALA A 388 -1.43 -9.36 -9.25
N LEU A 389 -1.03 -8.34 -8.50
CA LEU A 389 0.32 -8.15 -7.99
C LEU A 389 0.26 -8.23 -6.45
N ILE A 390 1.00 -9.16 -5.86
CA ILE A 390 0.99 -9.48 -4.42
C ILE A 390 2.36 -9.25 -3.77
N ASP A 391 2.43 -9.36 -2.44
CA ASP A 391 3.67 -9.21 -1.65
C ASP A 391 4.20 -7.76 -1.54
N TRP A 392 3.27 -6.82 -1.32
CA TRP A 392 3.52 -5.39 -1.11
C TRP A 392 4.17 -5.03 0.24
N GLU A 393 4.56 -6.01 1.06
CA GLU A 393 4.95 -5.78 2.45
C GLU A 393 6.25 -4.99 2.64
N GLN A 394 7.16 -5.06 1.66
CA GLN A 394 8.41 -4.30 1.66
C GLN A 394 8.35 -3.04 0.77
N ALA A 395 7.17 -2.70 0.24
CA ALA A 395 7.02 -1.58 -0.68
C ALA A 395 7.32 -0.22 0.00
N ALA A 396 7.93 0.69 -0.75
CA ALA A 396 8.49 1.93 -0.21
C ALA A 396 8.21 3.13 -1.13
N ILE A 397 8.05 4.32 -0.54
CA ILE A 397 7.88 5.58 -1.30
C ILE A 397 9.28 6.16 -1.58
N LEU A 398 9.67 6.21 -2.85
CA LEU A 398 11.03 6.53 -3.31
C LEU A 398 11.00 7.27 -4.65
N PRO A 399 12.10 7.93 -5.09
CA PRO A 399 12.20 8.51 -6.43
C PRO A 399 11.75 7.55 -7.56
N LEU A 400 10.96 8.06 -8.50
CA LEU A 400 10.49 7.31 -9.67
C LEU A 400 11.65 6.59 -10.38
N GLY A 401 11.39 5.36 -10.82
CA GLY A 401 12.42 4.50 -11.42
C GLY A 401 13.18 3.65 -10.41
N MET A 402 13.27 4.04 -9.12
CA MET A 402 13.91 3.16 -8.11
C MET A 402 13.22 1.81 -8.00
N GLY A 403 11.90 1.73 -8.10
CA GLY A 403 11.15 0.47 -8.12
C GLY A 403 11.19 -0.27 -9.46
N ALA A 404 11.47 0.43 -10.56
CA ALA A 404 11.46 -0.12 -11.92
C ALA A 404 12.69 -0.98 -12.25
N TRP A 405 13.65 -1.08 -11.31
CA TRP A 405 14.79 -2.00 -11.40
C TRP A 405 14.36 -3.46 -11.63
N CYS A 406 13.17 -3.82 -11.12
CA CYS A 406 12.61 -5.16 -11.13
C CYS A 406 12.48 -5.77 -12.54
N VAL A 407 12.46 -4.93 -13.59
CA VAL A 407 12.51 -5.37 -15.00
C VAL A 407 13.63 -6.40 -15.25
N HIS A 408 14.76 -6.24 -14.55
CA HIS A 408 15.90 -7.13 -14.63
C HIS A 408 15.58 -8.60 -14.29
N ARG A 409 14.63 -8.85 -13.37
CA ARG A 409 14.22 -10.19 -12.90
C ARG A 409 13.62 -11.07 -14.00
N PHE A 410 13.02 -10.46 -15.03
CA PHE A 410 12.38 -11.17 -16.15
C PHE A 410 12.95 -10.79 -17.52
N SER A 411 13.58 -9.62 -17.68
CA SER A 411 14.23 -9.21 -18.94
C SER A 411 15.65 -9.75 -19.12
N THR A 412 16.13 -10.60 -18.22
CA THR A 412 17.42 -11.29 -18.32
C THR A 412 17.30 -12.72 -17.80
N ARG A 413 18.27 -13.58 -18.14
CA ARG A 413 18.48 -14.87 -17.46
C ARG A 413 19.88 -14.89 -16.87
N ASN A 414 20.01 -15.23 -15.59
CA ASN A 414 21.32 -15.48 -15.01
C ASN A 414 21.84 -16.85 -15.49
N ARG A 415 22.95 -16.87 -16.22
CA ARG A 415 23.70 -18.09 -16.55
C ARG A 415 25.13 -17.95 -16.07
N LEU A 416 25.58 -18.86 -15.20
CA LEU A 416 26.93 -18.85 -14.63
C LEU A 416 27.31 -17.48 -14.03
N ARG A 417 26.41 -16.89 -13.23
CA ARG A 417 26.58 -15.58 -12.57
C ARG A 417 26.68 -14.39 -13.53
N LYS A 418 26.27 -14.55 -14.79
CA LYS A 418 26.16 -13.49 -15.79
C LYS A 418 24.72 -13.36 -16.25
N ASP A 419 24.19 -12.15 -16.17
CA ASP A 419 22.87 -11.85 -16.71
C ASP A 419 22.97 -11.69 -18.22
N ILE A 420 22.33 -12.59 -18.95
CA ILE A 420 22.27 -12.58 -20.40
C ILE A 420 20.88 -12.19 -20.88
N ILE A 421 20.84 -11.42 -21.95
CA ILE A 421 19.61 -11.17 -22.71
C ILE A 421 19.49 -12.31 -23.74
N THR A 422 18.31 -12.92 -23.80
CA THR A 422 17.95 -14.02 -24.72
C THR A 422 16.85 -13.56 -25.67
N GLU A 423 16.64 -14.29 -26.76
CA GLU A 423 15.53 -14.06 -27.70
C GLU A 423 14.16 -14.00 -27.00
N SER A 424 13.95 -14.83 -25.97
CA SER A 424 12.75 -14.81 -25.13
C SER A 424 12.67 -13.65 -24.14
N THR A 425 13.80 -13.07 -23.69
CA THR A 425 13.81 -12.03 -22.64
C THR A 425 13.98 -10.61 -23.16
N ALA A 426 14.52 -10.43 -24.38
CA ALA A 426 14.63 -9.13 -25.03
C ALA A 426 13.25 -8.47 -25.31
N PRO A 427 12.20 -9.19 -25.77
CA PRO A 427 10.88 -8.62 -25.99
C PRO A 427 10.23 -8.12 -24.70
N MET A 428 10.25 -8.92 -23.62
CA MET A 428 9.76 -8.50 -22.29
C MET A 428 10.41 -7.20 -21.82
N GLY A 429 11.74 -7.11 -21.87
CA GLY A 429 12.46 -5.91 -21.45
C GLY A 429 12.15 -4.69 -22.31
N ARG A 430 11.88 -4.87 -23.60
CA ARG A 430 11.45 -3.81 -24.51
C ARG A 430 10.05 -3.31 -24.15
N ALA A 431 9.07 -4.21 -24.09
CA ALA A 431 7.68 -3.89 -23.82
C ALA A 431 7.51 -3.17 -22.46
N PHE A 432 8.15 -3.66 -21.40
CA PHE A 432 8.16 -2.98 -20.09
C PHE A 432 8.69 -1.55 -20.18
N ARG A 433 9.81 -1.34 -20.89
CA ARG A 433 10.43 -0.01 -21.00
C ARG A 433 9.58 0.96 -21.82
N GLU A 434 8.93 0.47 -22.87
CA GLU A 434 8.07 1.28 -23.74
C GLU A 434 6.81 1.75 -22.99
N THR A 435 6.10 0.87 -22.28
CA THR A 435 4.93 1.26 -21.46
C THR A 435 5.31 2.10 -20.25
N PHE A 436 6.38 1.75 -19.53
CA PHE A 436 6.88 2.58 -18.42
C PHE A 436 7.23 3.99 -18.89
N ALA A 437 7.95 4.14 -20.01
CA ALA A 437 8.30 5.45 -20.59
C ALA A 437 7.07 6.23 -21.07
N ALA A 438 6.01 5.56 -21.54
CA ALA A 438 4.74 6.19 -21.91
C ALA A 438 3.99 6.79 -20.70
N ARG A 439 4.23 6.28 -19.48
CA ARG A 439 3.69 6.83 -18.22
C ARG A 439 4.57 7.90 -17.56
N VAL A 440 5.87 7.95 -17.85
CA VAL A 440 6.77 9.01 -17.35
C VAL A 440 6.23 10.40 -17.76
N PRO A 441 6.14 11.39 -16.85
CA PRO A 441 5.71 12.74 -17.15
C PRO A 441 6.51 13.39 -18.27
N GLU A 442 5.86 14.15 -19.15
CA GLU A 442 6.46 14.65 -20.39
C GLU A 442 7.75 15.46 -20.16
N HIS A 443 7.77 16.33 -19.14
CA HIS A 443 8.95 17.14 -18.78
C HIS A 443 10.17 16.29 -18.32
N LEU A 444 9.96 15.02 -17.94
CA LEU A 444 11.01 14.07 -17.56
C LEU A 444 11.44 13.15 -18.72
N ARG A 445 10.80 13.25 -19.89
CA ARG A 445 11.22 12.51 -21.10
C ARG A 445 12.44 13.11 -21.79
N THR A 446 12.99 14.20 -21.24
CA THR A 446 14.24 14.85 -21.65
C THR A 446 15.47 13.95 -21.41
N PRO A 447 16.64 14.21 -22.04
CA PRO A 447 17.86 13.45 -21.76
C PRO A 447 18.27 13.46 -20.28
N ALA A 448 18.08 14.59 -19.58
CA ALA A 448 18.36 14.71 -18.16
C ALA A 448 17.42 13.83 -17.31
N GLY A 449 16.11 13.90 -17.55
CA GLY A 449 15.13 13.06 -16.85
C GLY A 449 15.33 11.57 -17.09
N ARG A 450 15.66 11.16 -18.32
CA ARG A 450 16.06 9.77 -18.63
C ARG A 450 17.33 9.35 -17.88
N GLY A 451 18.34 10.22 -17.80
CA GLY A 451 19.57 9.97 -17.04
C GLY A 451 19.34 9.78 -15.55
N ALA A 452 18.48 10.61 -14.96
CA ALA A 452 18.04 10.48 -13.57
C ALA A 452 17.26 9.18 -13.35
N LEU A 453 16.30 8.82 -14.21
CA LEU A 453 15.54 7.56 -14.14
C LEU A 453 16.44 6.32 -14.21
N ILE A 454 17.44 6.30 -15.10
CA ILE A 454 18.41 5.19 -15.20
C ILE A 454 19.27 5.12 -13.93
N THR A 455 19.67 6.26 -13.37
CA THR A 455 20.42 6.31 -12.11
C THR A 455 19.56 5.81 -10.94
N ALA A 456 18.27 6.20 -10.89
CA ALA A 456 17.30 5.70 -9.92
C ALA A 456 17.13 4.17 -10.00
N MET A 457 16.96 3.59 -11.21
CA MET A 457 16.90 2.14 -11.40
C MET A 457 18.16 1.43 -10.90
N GLN A 458 19.35 2.00 -11.14
CA GLN A 458 20.63 1.42 -10.69
C GLN A 458 20.79 1.50 -9.16
N ILE A 459 20.36 2.59 -8.54
CA ILE A 459 20.34 2.74 -7.08
C ILE A 459 19.30 1.80 -6.46
N GLY A 460 18.12 1.64 -7.09
CA GLY A 460 17.09 0.69 -6.67
C GLY A 460 17.59 -0.75 -6.66
N PHE A 461 18.26 -1.20 -7.73
CA PHE A 461 18.90 -2.52 -7.76
C PHE A 461 19.90 -2.71 -6.60
N LEU A 462 20.74 -1.70 -6.32
CA LEU A 462 21.68 -1.74 -5.20
C LEU A 462 20.95 -1.81 -3.84
N TYR A 463 19.90 -0.98 -3.67
CA TYR A 463 19.10 -0.88 -2.46
C TYR A 463 18.40 -2.20 -2.10
N PHE A 464 17.80 -2.86 -3.10
CA PHE A 464 16.93 -4.01 -2.87
C PHE A 464 17.59 -5.37 -3.10
N SER A 465 18.51 -5.50 -4.07
CA SER A 465 19.16 -6.78 -4.38
C SER A 465 20.54 -6.97 -3.74
N VAL A 466 21.24 -5.89 -3.40
CA VAL A 466 22.68 -5.99 -3.08
C VAL A 466 23.00 -5.77 -1.61
N TYR A 467 22.47 -4.73 -0.97
CA TYR A 467 22.81 -4.40 0.42
C TYR A 467 21.56 -4.02 1.23
N ILE A 468 21.01 -5.01 1.93
CA ILE A 468 19.91 -4.84 2.87
C ILE A 468 20.50 -4.49 4.23
N ASP A 469 20.32 -3.24 4.65
CA ASP A 469 20.80 -2.72 5.94
C ASP A 469 20.24 -3.57 7.10
N GLY A 470 21.06 -3.85 8.12
CA GLY A 470 20.63 -4.57 9.33
C GLY A 470 20.64 -6.11 9.27
N VAL A 471 20.74 -6.76 8.10
CA VAL A 471 20.76 -8.24 8.00
C VAL A 471 22.09 -8.83 8.49
N LYS A 472 22.20 -9.04 9.81
CA LYS A 472 23.32 -9.74 10.47
C LYS A 472 23.21 -11.26 10.30
N GLY A 473 23.18 -11.75 9.06
CA GLY A 473 22.79 -13.13 8.78
C GLY A 473 23.22 -13.69 7.41
N PRO A 474 22.77 -14.91 7.06
CA PRO A 474 23.39 -15.76 6.04
C PRO A 474 23.09 -15.39 4.58
N LEU A 475 22.79 -14.12 4.24
CA LEU A 475 22.91 -13.62 2.85
C LEU A 475 24.33 -13.81 2.30
N LYS A 476 25.32 -14.01 3.17
CA LYS A 476 26.66 -14.51 2.82
C LYS A 476 26.62 -15.78 1.95
N ARG A 477 25.57 -16.63 2.02
CA ARG A 477 25.39 -17.77 1.10
C ARG A 477 25.21 -17.30 -0.35
N TYR A 478 24.30 -16.36 -0.59
CA TYR A 478 24.06 -15.76 -1.92
C TYR A 478 25.35 -15.13 -2.48
N TRP A 479 26.14 -14.48 -1.62
CA TRP A 479 27.44 -13.89 -1.98
C TRP A 479 28.62 -14.87 -2.08
N SER A 480 28.54 -16.07 -1.49
CA SER A 480 29.50 -17.15 -1.73
C SER A 480 29.14 -18.01 -2.96
N SER A 481 27.89 -17.93 -3.42
CA SER A 481 27.43 -18.49 -4.69
C SER A 481 27.44 -17.49 -5.85
N LEU A 482 27.79 -16.23 -5.59
CA LEU A 482 28.25 -15.20 -6.56
C LEU A 482 29.78 -15.18 -6.65
#